data_AF-A0A4Q5R9Y6-F1
#
_entry.id   AF-A0A4Q5R9Y6-F1
#
_cell.length_a   1.000
_cell.length_b   1.000
_cell.length_c   1.000
_cell.angle_alpha   90.00
_cell.angle_beta   90.00
_cell.angle_gamma   90.00
#
_symmetry.space_group_name_H-M   'P 1'
#
loop_
_entity.id
_entity.type
_entity.pdbx_description
1 polymer ?
#
loop_
_entity_poly.entity_id
_entity_poly.type
_entity_poly.pdbx_seq_one_letter_code
_entity_poly.pdbx_strand_id
1 'polypeptide(L)'
;MKFILVALLSMYVADFSAPDSSRDQFDLPLQSVTGTDTPLVMLTYGLPVGGATAMARRDIARAFGFSYHAVAGCVVTESLLDSVRIVNRQTIASIAALHGKDWEQRFEKEVDVLTTRYTRALKLASGDPLIISRTTQLEKKQEYLALDVVGISPEGFVLLEAYSFRWSGDKGQKVVYSHLIVDLKRSVVSLTDQVERVYEL
;
A
#
# COMPACT_ATOMS: atom_id res chain seq x y z
N MET A 1 45.86 27.50 -30.26
CA MET A 1 44.83 28.39 -29.69
C MET A 1 43.50 27.66 -29.72
N LYS A 2 42.88 27.49 -28.54
CA LYS A 2 41.54 26.93 -28.32
C LYS A 2 40.49 27.89 -28.88
N PHE A 3 39.39 27.40 -29.45
CA PHE A 3 38.04 27.82 -29.06
C PHE A 3 37.05 26.69 -29.37
N ILE A 4 36.46 26.18 -28.30
CA ILE A 4 35.41 25.17 -28.23
C ILE A 4 34.09 25.92 -28.44
N LEU A 5 33.28 25.48 -29.41
CA LEU A 5 31.91 25.97 -29.59
C LEU A 5 31.00 25.21 -28.60
N VAL A 6 30.79 25.78 -27.42
CA VAL A 6 29.76 25.31 -26.49
C VAL A 6 28.45 25.98 -26.91
N ALA A 7 27.55 25.22 -27.52
CA ALA A 7 26.19 25.67 -27.78
C ALA A 7 25.43 25.74 -26.45
N LEU A 8 25.08 26.96 -26.07
CA LEU A 8 24.21 27.31 -24.96
C LEU A 8 22.80 26.71 -25.19
N LEU A 9 22.48 25.63 -24.47
CA LEU A 9 21.09 25.33 -24.16
C LEU A 9 20.67 26.31 -23.05
N SER A 10 20.04 27.40 -23.50
CA SER A 10 19.37 28.40 -22.69
C SER A 10 18.28 27.73 -21.85
N MET A 11 18.57 27.61 -20.56
CA MET A 11 17.67 27.66 -19.41
C MET A 11 16.21 28.02 -19.75
N TYR A 12 15.34 27.02 -19.73
CA TYR A 12 13.96 27.18 -19.26
C TYR A 12 13.91 26.54 -17.87
N VAL A 13 14.42 27.26 -16.87
CA VAL A 13 14.12 26.93 -15.48
C VAL A 13 12.73 27.49 -15.26
N ALA A 14 11.70 26.68 -15.51
CA ALA A 14 10.42 26.96 -14.90
C ALA A 14 10.67 26.90 -13.39
N ASP A 15 10.39 28.00 -12.69
CA ASP A 15 10.32 28.04 -11.22
C ASP A 15 9.35 26.97 -10.75
N PHE A 16 9.86 25.76 -10.53
CA PHE A 16 9.19 24.73 -9.78
C PHE A 16 9.41 25.10 -8.31
N SER A 17 8.67 26.11 -7.85
CA SER A 17 8.51 26.32 -6.42
C SER A 17 8.07 24.96 -5.85
N ALA A 18 8.93 24.36 -5.02
CA ALA A 18 8.59 23.14 -4.33
C ALA A 18 7.23 23.37 -3.64
N PRO A 19 6.22 22.53 -3.89
CA PRO A 19 4.95 22.68 -3.20
C PRO A 19 5.24 22.64 -1.70
N ASP A 20 4.67 23.63 -1.01
CA ASP A 20 4.77 23.82 0.42
C ASP A 20 4.59 22.48 1.14
N SER A 21 5.54 22.15 2.02
CA SER A 21 5.54 20.88 2.77
C SER A 21 4.52 20.86 3.91
N SER A 22 3.57 21.80 3.90
CA SER A 22 2.36 21.77 4.70
C SER A 22 1.43 20.66 4.21
N ARG A 23 1.67 19.44 4.71
CA ARG A 23 0.69 18.35 4.91
C ARG A 23 -0.67 18.57 4.22
N ASP A 24 -0.73 18.42 2.91
CA ASP A 24 -1.99 18.15 2.23
C ASP A 24 -2.35 16.70 2.55
N GLN A 25 -3.19 16.59 3.56
CA GLN A 25 -3.86 15.38 3.98
C GLN A 25 -4.55 14.77 2.76
N PHE A 26 -4.19 13.52 2.43
CA PHE A 26 -4.85 12.74 1.39
C PHE A 26 -6.33 12.52 1.80
N ASP A 27 -7.19 13.48 1.48
CA ASP A 27 -8.63 13.39 1.68
C ASP A 27 -9.23 12.52 0.56
N LEU A 28 -9.07 11.21 0.70
CA LEU A 28 -10.12 10.32 0.24
C LEU A 28 -11.40 10.72 0.99
N PRO A 29 -12.59 10.74 0.37
CA PRO A 29 -13.85 10.95 1.08
C PRO A 29 -14.14 9.72 1.97
N LEU A 30 -13.36 9.59 3.04
CA LEU A 30 -13.65 8.79 4.20
C LEU A 30 -14.76 9.55 4.91
N GLN A 31 -16.00 9.09 4.72
CA GLN A 31 -17.05 9.46 5.65
C GLN A 31 -16.55 9.08 7.04
N SER A 32 -16.22 10.09 7.86
CA SER A 32 -15.77 9.87 9.22
C SER A 32 -16.92 9.22 9.97
N VAL A 33 -16.80 7.92 10.26
CA VAL A 33 -17.69 7.25 11.22
C VAL A 33 -17.33 7.83 12.58
N THR A 34 -17.99 8.92 12.96
CA THR A 34 -17.87 9.54 14.28
C THR A 34 -18.70 8.73 15.26
N GLY A 35 -18.16 7.59 15.67
CA GLY A 35 -18.68 6.74 16.72
C GLY A 35 -17.52 5.98 17.33
N THR A 36 -17.47 5.90 18.66
CA THR A 36 -16.50 5.13 19.45
C THR A 36 -16.72 3.62 19.26
N ASP A 37 -16.96 3.18 18.03
CA ASP A 37 -17.25 1.81 17.69
C ASP A 37 -15.94 1.08 17.45
N THR A 38 -15.74 -0.01 18.20
CA THR A 38 -14.68 -0.98 17.93
C THR A 38 -14.77 -1.39 16.46
N PRO A 39 -13.68 -1.27 15.67
CA PRO A 39 -13.70 -1.67 14.26
C PRO A 39 -14.20 -3.10 14.12
N LEU A 40 -15.06 -3.34 13.14
CA LEU A 40 -15.55 -4.69 12.85
C LEU A 40 -14.39 -5.57 12.38
N VAL A 41 -14.34 -6.82 12.84
CA VAL A 41 -13.25 -7.74 12.49
C VAL A 41 -13.80 -8.94 11.75
N MET A 42 -13.24 -9.21 10.58
CA MET A 42 -13.46 -10.42 9.80
C MET A 42 -12.29 -11.38 9.99
N LEU A 43 -12.56 -12.57 10.52
CA LEU A 43 -11.52 -13.57 10.75
C LEU A 43 -11.25 -14.34 9.45
N THR A 44 -9.97 -14.51 9.13
CA THR A 44 -9.51 -15.28 7.97
C THR A 44 -8.49 -16.34 8.38
N TYR A 45 -8.17 -17.22 7.45
CA TYR A 45 -7.17 -18.26 7.60
C TYR A 45 -6.02 -18.04 6.63
N GLY A 46 -4.89 -18.68 6.95
CA GLY A 46 -3.69 -18.64 6.14
C GLY A 46 -2.83 -17.40 6.40
N LEU A 47 -1.68 -17.39 5.75
CA LEU A 47 -0.79 -16.23 5.78
C LEU A 47 -1.45 -15.06 5.04
N PRO A 48 -1.19 -13.81 5.47
CA PRO A 48 -1.59 -12.64 4.70
C PRO A 48 -1.12 -12.80 3.25
N VAL A 49 -2.06 -12.84 2.31
CA VAL A 49 -1.70 -12.84 0.89
C VAL A 49 -1.02 -11.50 0.61
N GLY A 50 0.13 -11.50 -0.05
CA GLY A 50 0.79 -10.27 -0.48
C GLY A 50 0.23 -9.74 -1.81
N GLY A 51 0.72 -8.58 -2.23
CA GLY A 51 0.46 -8.07 -3.59
C GLY A 51 -0.80 -7.23 -3.74
N ALA A 52 -1.06 -6.81 -4.99
CA ALA A 52 -2.05 -5.78 -5.33
C ALA A 52 -3.45 -6.06 -4.78
N THR A 53 -3.95 -7.30 -4.93
CA THR A 53 -5.28 -7.69 -4.48
C THR A 53 -5.43 -7.61 -2.97
N ALA A 54 -4.43 -8.05 -2.22
CA ALA A 54 -4.49 -8.02 -0.76
C ALA A 54 -4.40 -6.59 -0.21
N MET A 55 -3.55 -5.75 -0.79
CA MET A 55 -3.48 -4.32 -0.45
C MET A 55 -4.80 -3.61 -0.76
N ALA A 56 -5.38 -3.87 -1.93
CA ALA A 56 -6.68 -3.32 -2.31
C ALA A 56 -7.78 -3.77 -1.34
N ARG A 57 -7.85 -5.07 -1.03
CA ARG A 57 -8.82 -5.64 -0.08
C ARG A 57 -8.68 -5.03 1.33
N ARG A 58 -7.45 -4.83 1.82
CA ARG A 58 -7.16 -4.13 3.08
C ARG A 58 -7.72 -2.70 3.08
N ASP A 59 -7.46 -1.94 2.02
CA ASP A 59 -7.82 -0.53 1.98
C ASP A 59 -9.33 -0.32 1.76
N ILE A 60 -9.98 -1.15 0.93
CA ILE A 60 -11.45 -1.14 0.79
C ILE A 60 -12.13 -1.64 2.07
N ALA A 61 -11.58 -2.64 2.77
CA ALA A 61 -12.14 -3.09 4.05
C ALA A 61 -12.18 -1.94 5.08
N ARG A 62 -11.09 -1.16 5.16
CA ARG A 62 -11.03 0.03 6.01
C ARG A 62 -12.11 1.05 5.64
N ALA A 63 -12.36 1.27 4.35
CA ALA A 63 -13.43 2.16 3.89
C ALA A 63 -14.84 1.66 4.23
N PHE A 64 -15.02 0.33 4.30
CA PHE A 64 -16.24 -0.33 4.78
C PHE A 64 -16.28 -0.52 6.31
N GLY A 65 -15.35 0.09 7.05
CA GLY A 65 -15.34 0.08 8.52
C GLY A 65 -14.96 -1.26 9.17
N PHE A 66 -14.24 -2.15 8.46
CA PHE A 66 -13.79 -3.42 9.01
C PHE A 66 -12.33 -3.76 8.65
N SER A 67 -11.75 -4.74 9.34
CA SER A 67 -10.41 -5.27 9.06
C SER A 67 -10.42 -6.80 8.98
N TYR A 68 -9.44 -7.37 8.27
CA TYR A 68 -9.20 -8.81 8.25
C TYR A 68 -8.13 -9.21 9.27
N HIS A 69 -8.40 -10.24 10.07
CA HIS A 69 -7.46 -10.78 11.05
C HIS A 69 -7.26 -12.28 10.82
N ALA A 70 -6.02 -12.70 10.58
CA ALA A 70 -5.70 -14.11 10.43
C ALA A 70 -5.64 -14.79 11.80
N VAL A 71 -6.40 -15.86 12.01
CA VAL A 71 -6.53 -16.53 13.34
C VAL A 71 -5.98 -17.96 13.39
N ALA A 72 -5.28 -18.41 12.35
CA ALA A 72 -4.69 -19.74 12.31
C ALA A 72 -3.25 -19.73 11.78
N GLY A 73 -2.40 -20.54 12.42
CA GLY A 73 -1.13 -21.00 11.87
C GLY A 73 -1.30 -22.28 11.04
N CYS A 74 -0.42 -23.27 11.22
CA CYS A 74 -0.43 -24.50 10.43
C CYS A 74 -1.59 -25.49 10.75
N VAL A 75 -2.26 -25.35 11.89
CA VAL A 75 -3.30 -26.30 12.34
C VAL A 75 -4.63 -25.58 12.47
N VAL A 76 -5.63 -26.06 11.72
CA VAL A 76 -7.02 -25.58 11.77
C VAL A 76 -7.88 -26.70 12.32
N THR A 77 -8.53 -26.47 13.46
CA THR A 77 -9.45 -27.46 14.09
C THR A 77 -10.91 -27.12 13.76
N GLU A 78 -11.81 -28.10 13.82
CA GLU A 78 -13.25 -27.87 13.63
C GLU A 78 -13.81 -26.83 14.62
N SER A 79 -13.38 -26.87 15.87
CA SER A 79 -13.77 -25.89 16.89
C SER A 79 -13.36 -24.45 16.51
N LEU A 80 -12.18 -24.29 15.90
CA LEU A 80 -11.73 -23.00 15.38
C LEU A 80 -12.57 -22.57 14.17
N LEU A 81 -12.92 -23.50 13.27
CA LEU A 81 -13.79 -23.22 12.12
C LEU A 81 -15.17 -22.72 12.56
N ASP A 82 -15.79 -23.38 13.53
CA ASP A 82 -17.09 -23.00 14.06
C ASP A 82 -17.05 -21.65 14.76
N SER A 83 -16.00 -21.38 15.55
CA SER A 83 -15.80 -20.10 16.22
C SER A 83 -15.68 -18.95 15.22
N VAL A 84 -14.87 -19.12 14.17
CA VAL A 84 -14.75 -18.13 13.09
C VAL A 84 -16.06 -17.94 12.35
N ARG A 85 -16.81 -19.01 12.06
CA ARG A 85 -18.12 -18.91 11.40
C ARG A 85 -19.11 -18.08 12.21
N ILE A 86 -19.13 -18.24 13.53
CA ILE A 86 -20.01 -17.48 14.43
C ILE A 86 -19.63 -16.00 14.41
N VAL A 87 -18.34 -15.67 14.61
CA VAL A 87 -17.84 -14.29 14.61
C VAL A 87 -18.09 -13.62 13.26
N ASN A 88 -17.71 -14.26 12.15
CA ASN A 88 -17.90 -13.69 10.83
C ASN A 88 -19.36 -13.50 10.48
N ARG A 89 -20.28 -14.38 10.92
CA ARG A 89 -21.72 -14.18 10.69
C ARG A 89 -22.23 -12.91 11.36
N GLN A 90 -21.79 -12.64 12.59
CA GLN A 90 -22.16 -11.40 13.30
C GLN A 90 -21.56 -10.18 12.60
N THR A 91 -20.29 -10.22 12.24
CA THR A 91 -19.61 -9.16 11.49
C THR A 91 -20.31 -8.87 10.16
N ILE A 92 -20.61 -9.90 9.35
CA ILE A 92 -21.33 -9.76 8.08
C ILE A 92 -22.70 -9.11 8.28
N ALA A 93 -23.44 -9.49 9.32
CA ALA A 93 -24.74 -8.89 9.63
C ALA A 93 -24.60 -7.40 9.97
N SER A 94 -23.57 -7.01 10.74
CA SER A 94 -23.29 -5.61 11.05
C SER A 94 -22.90 -4.81 9.81
N ILE A 95 -22.02 -5.34 8.94
CA ILE A 95 -21.65 -4.67 7.69
C ILE A 95 -22.88 -4.50 6.80
N ALA A 96 -23.74 -5.52 6.69
CA ALA A 96 -24.98 -5.45 5.91
C ALA A 96 -25.99 -4.44 6.48
N ALA A 97 -26.01 -4.24 7.80
CA ALA A 97 -26.84 -3.21 8.43
C ALA A 97 -26.34 -1.80 8.11
N LEU A 98 -25.02 -1.59 8.07
CA LEU A 98 -24.39 -0.29 7.78
C LEU A 98 -24.40 0.06 6.29
N HIS A 99 -24.12 -0.91 5.43
CA HIS A 99 -23.90 -0.70 4.00
C HIS A 99 -25.00 -1.30 3.11
N GLY A 100 -25.99 -1.99 3.65
CA GLY A 100 -27.05 -2.64 2.87
C GLY A 100 -26.70 -4.06 2.40
N LYS A 101 -27.70 -4.80 1.91
CA LYS A 101 -27.57 -6.26 1.63
C LYS A 101 -26.65 -6.60 0.45
N ASP A 102 -26.39 -5.64 -0.43
CA ASP A 102 -25.53 -5.74 -1.60
C ASP A 102 -24.10 -5.25 -1.33
N TRP A 103 -23.73 -5.01 -0.07
CA TRP A 103 -22.41 -4.49 0.32
C TRP A 103 -21.26 -5.35 -0.23
N GLU A 104 -21.39 -6.67 -0.21
CA GLU A 104 -20.33 -7.60 -0.63
C GLU A 104 -20.04 -7.47 -2.13
N GLN A 105 -21.09 -7.33 -2.95
CA GLN A 105 -20.92 -7.13 -4.39
C GLN A 105 -20.21 -5.80 -4.70
N ARG A 106 -20.56 -4.72 -3.98
CA ARG A 106 -19.90 -3.42 -4.14
C ARG A 106 -18.46 -3.46 -3.65
N PHE A 107 -18.23 -4.09 -2.51
CA PHE A 107 -16.92 -4.32 -1.94
C PHE A 107 -16.00 -5.02 -2.94
N GLU A 108 -16.41 -6.17 -3.48
CA GLU A 108 -15.58 -6.93 -4.44
C GLU A 108 -15.34 -6.13 -5.73
N LYS A 109 -16.34 -5.40 -6.23
CA LYS A 109 -16.17 -4.51 -7.38
C LYS A 109 -15.15 -3.40 -7.12
N GLU A 110 -15.18 -2.78 -5.95
CA GLU A 110 -14.21 -1.75 -5.57
C GLU A 110 -12.80 -2.33 -5.39
N VAL A 111 -12.69 -3.53 -4.83
CA VAL A 111 -11.42 -4.28 -4.72
C VAL A 111 -10.84 -4.56 -6.12
N ASP A 112 -11.63 -4.99 -7.09
CA ASP A 112 -11.17 -5.25 -8.46
C ASP A 112 -10.64 -3.98 -9.16
N VAL A 113 -11.39 -2.88 -9.02
CA VAL A 113 -10.99 -1.57 -9.57
C VAL A 113 -9.67 -1.11 -8.96
N LEU A 114 -9.54 -1.20 -7.63
CA LEU A 114 -8.34 -0.75 -6.93
C LEU A 114 -7.14 -1.68 -7.18
N THR A 115 -7.38 -2.99 -7.26
CA THR A 115 -6.37 -4.00 -7.64
C THR A 115 -5.73 -3.68 -8.99
N THR A 116 -6.54 -3.27 -9.97
CA THR A 116 -6.04 -2.88 -11.30
C THR A 116 -5.11 -1.67 -11.23
N ARG A 117 -5.46 -0.67 -10.40
CA ARG A 117 -4.62 0.53 -10.19
C ARG A 117 -3.32 0.17 -9.48
N TYR A 118 -3.39 -0.62 -8.41
CA TYR A 118 -2.22 -1.05 -7.64
C TYR A 118 -1.28 -1.92 -8.49
N THR A 119 -1.81 -2.84 -9.27
CA THR A 119 -1.02 -3.67 -10.20
C THR A 119 -0.25 -2.80 -11.19
N ARG A 120 -0.90 -1.78 -11.75
CA ARG A 120 -0.25 -0.84 -12.68
C ARG A 120 0.82 0.00 -11.97
N ALA A 121 0.56 0.51 -10.78
CA ALA A 121 1.52 1.30 -10.01
C ALA A 121 2.76 0.49 -9.66
N LEU A 122 2.58 -0.71 -9.11
CA LEU A 122 3.66 -1.64 -8.80
C LEU A 122 4.49 -1.98 -10.03
N LYS A 123 3.85 -2.28 -11.16
CA LYS A 123 4.57 -2.59 -12.41
C LYS A 123 5.45 -1.43 -12.88
N LEU A 124 4.96 -0.19 -12.79
CA LEU A 124 5.75 1.00 -13.13
C LEU A 124 6.93 1.17 -12.18
N ALA A 125 6.68 1.09 -10.87
CA ALA A 125 7.71 1.24 -9.84
C ALA A 125 8.78 0.15 -9.89
N SER A 126 8.40 -1.12 -10.11
CA SER A 126 9.36 -2.22 -10.24
C SER A 126 10.26 -2.10 -11.47
N GLY A 127 9.83 -1.35 -12.50
CA GLY A 127 10.65 -1.04 -13.68
C GLY A 127 11.53 0.21 -13.52
N ASP A 128 11.40 0.94 -12.42
CA ASP A 128 12.17 2.17 -12.19
C ASP A 128 13.66 1.87 -11.91
N PRO A 129 14.62 2.60 -12.52
CA PRO A 129 16.05 2.34 -12.33
C PRO A 129 16.52 2.41 -10.87
N LEU A 130 15.93 3.27 -10.03
CA LEU A 130 16.29 3.36 -8.61
C LEU A 130 15.88 2.08 -7.87
N ILE A 131 14.70 1.56 -8.17
CA ILE A 131 14.16 0.34 -7.58
C ILE A 131 14.94 -0.88 -8.05
N ILE A 132 15.24 -0.99 -9.35
CA ILE A 132 16.10 -2.05 -9.88
C ILE A 132 17.47 -2.04 -9.19
N SER A 133 18.12 -0.87 -9.10
CA SER A 133 19.42 -0.73 -8.46
C SER A 133 19.38 -1.14 -6.98
N ARG A 134 18.35 -0.71 -6.25
CA ARG A 134 18.18 -1.07 -4.83
C ARG A 134 17.94 -2.56 -4.65
N THR A 135 17.08 -3.17 -5.46
CA THR A 135 16.83 -4.62 -5.45
C THR A 135 18.14 -5.39 -5.63
N THR A 136 18.94 -5.07 -6.65
CA THR A 136 20.24 -5.71 -6.87
C THR A 136 21.22 -5.52 -5.70
N GLN A 137 21.20 -4.38 -5.01
CA GLN A 137 22.04 -4.15 -3.83
C GLN A 137 21.62 -5.01 -2.64
N LEU A 138 20.31 -5.20 -2.43
CA LEU A 138 19.78 -6.01 -1.34
C LEU A 138 19.96 -7.51 -1.61
N GLU A 139 19.80 -7.95 -2.86
CA GLU A 139 20.05 -9.35 -3.25
C GLU A 139 21.47 -9.80 -2.95
N LYS A 140 22.47 -8.91 -3.14
CA LYS A 140 23.87 -9.17 -2.76
C LYS A 140 24.06 -9.41 -1.26
N LYS A 141 23.14 -8.91 -0.44
CA LYS A 141 23.09 -9.09 1.02
C LYS A 141 22.14 -10.22 1.44
N GLN A 142 21.56 -10.96 0.49
CA GLN A 142 20.49 -11.94 0.73
C GLN A 142 19.23 -11.31 1.38
N GLU A 143 19.02 -10.02 1.14
CA GLU A 143 17.80 -9.28 1.48
C GLU A 143 16.93 -9.13 0.21
N TYR A 144 15.65 -8.84 0.38
CA TYR A 144 14.75 -8.55 -0.75
C TYR A 144 14.12 -7.16 -0.59
N LEU A 145 13.76 -6.55 -1.72
CA LEU A 145 12.96 -5.33 -1.75
C LEU A 145 11.50 -5.69 -2.04
N ALA A 146 10.60 -5.24 -1.19
CA ALA A 146 9.16 -5.26 -1.41
C ALA A 146 8.63 -3.85 -1.66
N LEU A 147 7.47 -3.79 -2.31
CA LEU A 147 6.70 -2.56 -2.53
C LEU A 147 5.33 -2.75 -1.88
N ASP A 148 4.93 -1.83 -1.02
CA ASP A 148 3.57 -1.73 -0.45
C ASP A 148 2.93 -0.43 -0.89
N VAL A 149 1.62 -0.43 -1.05
CA VAL A 149 0.84 0.77 -1.31
C VAL A 149 0.44 1.36 0.03
N VAL A 150 0.86 2.58 0.30
CA VAL A 150 0.55 3.29 1.54
C VAL A 150 -0.55 4.34 1.36
N GLY A 151 -0.84 4.73 0.12
CA GLY A 151 -1.92 5.66 -0.18
C GLY A 151 -2.21 5.80 -1.67
N ILE A 152 -3.41 6.28 -1.98
CA ILE A 152 -3.84 6.64 -3.32
C ILE A 152 -4.62 7.95 -3.27
N SER A 153 -4.35 8.85 -4.22
CA SER A 153 -5.09 10.10 -4.37
C SER A 153 -6.25 9.97 -5.37
N PRO A 154 -7.30 10.80 -5.26
CA PRO A 154 -8.36 10.89 -6.27
C PRO A 154 -7.86 11.19 -7.69
N GLU A 155 -6.76 11.94 -7.80
CA GLU A 155 -6.16 12.34 -9.08
C GLU A 155 -5.40 11.21 -9.78
N GLY A 156 -5.18 10.09 -9.09
CA GLY A 156 -4.50 8.90 -9.60
C GLY A 156 -3.01 8.82 -9.24
N PHE A 157 -2.57 9.54 -8.20
CA PHE A 157 -1.25 9.35 -7.63
C PHE A 157 -1.27 8.18 -6.64
N VAL A 158 -0.34 7.24 -6.78
CA VAL A 158 -0.18 6.12 -5.83
C VAL A 158 1.10 6.32 -5.06
N LEU A 159 1.00 6.42 -3.73
CA LEU A 159 2.14 6.48 -2.83
C LEU A 159 2.55 5.04 -2.49
N LEU A 160 3.79 4.69 -2.84
CA LEU A 160 4.40 3.41 -2.55
C LEU A 160 5.51 3.56 -1.53
N GLU A 161 5.71 2.52 -0.75
CA GLU A 161 6.85 2.36 0.14
C GLU A 161 7.71 1.21 -0.37
N ALA A 162 9.01 1.46 -0.56
CA ALA A 162 9.98 0.42 -0.86
C ALA A 162 10.73 0.01 0.42
N TYR A 163 10.59 -1.24 0.81
CA TYR A 163 11.07 -1.73 2.11
C TYR A 163 11.61 -3.16 2.06
N SER A 164 12.32 -3.58 3.11
CA SER A 164 12.69 -4.97 3.37
C SER A 164 12.29 -5.36 4.79
N PHE A 165 12.25 -6.68 5.04
CA PHE A 165 12.22 -7.20 6.41
C PHE A 165 13.56 -7.83 6.75
N ARG A 166 14.09 -7.50 7.93
CA ARG A 166 15.28 -8.10 8.52
C ARG A 166 14.88 -8.88 9.76
N TRP A 167 15.47 -10.05 9.95
CA TRP A 167 15.22 -10.88 11.13
C TRP A 167 16.52 -11.14 11.87
N SER A 168 16.51 -10.95 13.18
CA SER A 168 17.61 -11.30 14.08
C SER A 168 17.05 -12.08 15.26
N GLY A 169 17.09 -13.42 15.17
CA GLY A 169 16.42 -14.29 16.12
C GLY A 169 14.90 -14.14 16.05
N ASP A 170 14.28 -13.77 17.16
CA ASP A 170 12.84 -13.51 17.31
C ASP A 170 12.44 -12.06 17.00
N LYS A 171 13.41 -11.19 16.72
CA LYS A 171 13.15 -9.77 16.42
C LYS A 171 13.08 -9.55 14.92
N GLY A 172 11.95 -9.01 14.49
CA GLY A 172 11.73 -8.54 13.12
C GLY A 172 11.89 -7.03 13.04
N GLN A 173 12.54 -6.56 11.98
CA GLN A 173 12.63 -5.14 11.65
C GLN A 173 12.09 -4.90 10.24
N LYS A 174 11.27 -3.88 10.07
CA LYS A 174 10.92 -3.31 8.76
C LYS A 174 11.88 -2.18 8.46
N VAL A 175 12.59 -2.26 7.33
CA VAL A 175 13.49 -1.21 6.87
C VAL A 175 12.92 -0.57 5.63
N VAL A 176 12.46 0.66 5.74
CA VAL A 176 11.97 1.47 4.62
C VAL A 176 13.17 2.20 4.02
N TYR A 177 13.31 2.18 2.68
CA TYR A 177 14.41 2.81 1.95
C TYR A 177 13.99 4.08 1.19
N SER A 178 12.73 4.14 0.75
CA SER A 178 12.21 5.27 -0.02
C SER A 178 10.70 5.24 -0.12
N HIS A 179 10.09 6.42 -0.21
CA HIS A 179 8.73 6.57 -0.71
C HIS A 179 8.73 7.03 -2.17
N LEU A 180 7.83 6.45 -2.96
CA LEU A 180 7.65 6.76 -4.38
C LEU A 180 6.24 7.27 -4.61
N ILE A 181 6.09 8.27 -5.47
CA ILE A 181 4.80 8.65 -6.05
C ILE A 181 4.77 8.12 -7.48
N VAL A 182 3.76 7.32 -7.79
CA VAL A 182 3.47 6.88 -9.15
C VAL A 182 2.30 7.69 -9.71
N ASP A 183 2.56 8.49 -10.73
CA ASP A 183 1.53 9.16 -11.53
C ASP A 183 0.99 8.16 -12.56
N LEU A 184 -0.19 7.59 -12.29
CA LEU A 184 -0.81 6.63 -13.20
C LEU A 184 -1.27 7.25 -14.53
N LYS A 185 -1.51 8.56 -14.61
CA LYS A 185 -1.91 9.20 -15.88
C LYS A 185 -0.71 9.34 -16.80
N ARG A 186 0.41 9.82 -16.26
CA ARG A 186 1.64 10.06 -17.00
C ARG A 186 2.54 8.82 -17.09
N SER A 187 2.25 7.78 -16.31
CA SER A 187 3.09 6.59 -16.16
C SER A 187 4.51 6.93 -15.73
N VAL A 188 4.64 7.88 -14.80
CA VAL A 188 5.92 8.36 -14.26
C VAL A 188 6.05 7.94 -12.80
N VAL A 189 7.25 7.55 -12.41
CA VAL A 189 7.62 7.27 -11.03
C VAL A 189 8.52 8.40 -10.55
N SER A 190 8.18 8.98 -9.41
CA SER A 190 8.93 10.05 -8.77
C SER A 190 9.33 9.65 -7.37
N LEU A 191 10.57 9.91 -7.00
CA LEU A 191 11.05 9.72 -5.64
C LEU A 191 10.56 10.87 -4.76
N THR A 192 9.93 10.55 -3.63
CA THR A 192 9.50 11.57 -2.66
C THR A 192 10.61 11.83 -1.64
N ASP A 193 11.19 10.76 -1.10
CA ASP A 193 12.32 10.81 -0.18
C ASP A 193 13.20 9.56 -0.30
N GLN A 194 14.48 9.71 0.04
CA GLN A 194 15.36 8.58 0.37
C GLN A 194 15.58 8.61 1.87
N VAL A 195 15.04 7.61 2.55
CA VAL A 195 15.12 7.50 4.00
C VAL A 195 15.39 6.06 4.33
N GLU A 196 16.42 5.78 5.13
CA GLU A 196 16.54 4.47 5.78
C GLU A 196 15.88 4.60 7.16
N ARG A 197 14.63 4.15 7.27
CA ARG A 197 13.89 4.13 8.54
C ARG A 197 13.70 2.69 8.98
N VAL A 198 14.06 2.41 10.23
CA VAL A 198 13.94 1.09 10.83
C VAL A 198 12.79 1.12 11.83
N TYR A 199 11.87 0.17 11.69
CA TYR A 199 10.75 -0.04 12.60
C TYR A 199 10.86 -1.45 13.19
N GLU A 200 10.79 -1.57 14.51
CA GLU A 200 10.66 -2.87 15.18
C GLU A 200 9.24 -3.41 14.97
N LEU A 201 9.11 -4.71 14.70
CA LEU A 201 7.83 -5.42 14.49
C LEU A 201 7.30 -6.07 15.77
#